data_AF-A0A2Z5WUV0-F1
#
_entry.id   AF-A0A2Z5WUV0-F1
#
_cell.length_a   1.000
_cell.length_b   1.000
_cell.length_c   1.000
_cell.angle_alpha   90.00
_cell.angle_beta   90.00
_cell.angle_gamma   90.00
#
_symmetry.space_group_name_H-M   'P 1'
#
loop_
_entity.id
_entity.type
_entity.pdbx_description
1 polymer ?
#
loop_
_entity_poly.entity_id
_entity_poly.type
_entity_poly.pdbx_seq_one_letter_code
_entity_poly.pdbx_strand_id
1 'polypeptide(L)'
;MGLSENLLTPDNKPLIVQECCEMIDAQLAGKTGVSGIALKTAFAALKGLKPNYIYGVVDSLSQPCFTEIDPIWEEGLQQGEPVEYLKANKSRTADALLAVTDTKAKNVKIQLVRGVYEKFRDSAKKHVEDSVPELAEIIGKYAK
;
A
#
# COMPACT_ATOMS: atom_id res chain seq x y z
N MET A 1 -15.13 -8.01 14.22
CA MET A 1 -14.77 -6.68 13.73
C MET A 1 -13.41 -6.84 13.10
N GLY A 2 -13.32 -6.56 11.80
CA GLY A 2 -12.09 -6.75 11.04
C GLY A 2 -11.03 -5.71 11.43
N LEU A 3 -9.77 -5.96 11.07
CA LEU A 3 -8.67 -5.01 11.23
C LEU A 3 -9.03 -3.67 10.57
N SER A 4 -9.63 -3.69 9.38
CA SER A 4 -10.08 -2.51 8.65
C SER A 4 -11.05 -1.60 9.43
N GLU A 5 -12.01 -2.16 10.18
CA GLU A 5 -13.01 -1.40 10.94
C GLU A 5 -12.41 -0.71 12.18
N ASN A 6 -11.45 -1.35 12.83
CA ASN A 6 -10.82 -0.84 14.05
C ASN A 6 -9.71 0.18 13.73
N LEU A 7 -9.00 0.02 12.61
CA LEU A 7 -7.92 0.91 12.23
C LEU A 7 -8.39 2.19 11.56
N LEU A 8 -9.44 2.13 10.75
CA LEU A 8 -9.83 3.25 9.89
C LEU A 8 -10.89 4.15 10.53
N THR A 9 -10.76 4.38 11.84
CA THR A 9 -11.54 5.38 12.55
C THR A 9 -11.21 6.79 12.05
N PRO A 10 -12.09 7.79 12.25
CA PRO A 10 -11.82 9.18 11.87
C PRO A 10 -10.52 9.75 12.45
N ASP A 11 -10.11 9.28 13.63
CA ASP A 11 -8.89 9.74 14.30
C ASP A 11 -7.62 9.03 13.79
N ASN A 12 -7.71 7.72 13.50
CA ASN A 12 -6.55 6.92 13.09
C ASN A 12 -6.28 6.98 11.58
N LYS A 13 -7.33 7.01 10.75
CA LYS A 13 -7.18 6.93 9.29
C LYS A 13 -6.23 8.00 8.72
N PRO A 14 -6.33 9.30 9.06
CA PRO A 14 -5.43 10.31 8.51
C PRO A 14 -3.96 10.04 8.86
N LEU A 15 -3.70 9.56 10.08
CA LEU A 15 -2.36 9.26 10.56
C LEU A 15 -1.77 8.05 9.82
N ILE A 16 -2.56 6.98 9.67
CA ILE A 16 -2.15 5.78 8.91
C ILE A 16 -1.86 6.14 7.44
N VAL A 17 -2.72 6.94 6.81
CA VAL A 17 -2.53 7.36 5.41
C VAL A 17 -1.26 8.19 5.27
N GLN A 18 -0.99 9.09 6.22
CA GLN A 18 0.23 9.87 6.23
C GLN A 18 1.47 8.98 6.37
N GLU A 19 1.51 8.08 7.35
CA GLU A 19 2.65 7.17 7.53
C GLU A 19 2.86 6.25 6.31
N CYS A 20 1.78 5.78 5.70
CA CYS A 20 1.86 5.05 4.42
C CYS A 20 2.47 5.90 3.30
N CYS A 21 2.16 7.19 3.22
CA CYS A 21 2.76 8.09 2.24
C CYS A 21 4.25 8.30 2.49
N GLU A 22 4.64 8.48 3.75
CA GLU A 22 6.04 8.62 4.17
C GLU A 22 6.85 7.35 3.87
N MET A 23 6.29 6.17 4.16
CA MET A 23 6.84 4.87 3.76
C MET A 23 7.07 4.80 2.24
N ILE A 24 6.07 5.16 1.42
CA ILE A 24 6.20 5.12 -0.04
C ILE A 24 7.33 6.05 -0.51
N ASP A 25 7.42 7.25 0.05
CA ASP A 25 8.47 8.21 -0.30
C ASP A 25 9.87 7.71 0.11
N ALA A 26 10.00 7.07 1.27
CA ALA A 26 11.25 6.45 1.73
C ALA A 26 11.68 5.28 0.82
N GLN A 27 10.73 4.39 0.50
CA GLN A 27 10.96 3.25 -0.40
C GLN A 27 11.39 3.70 -1.79
N LEU A 28 10.77 4.76 -2.32
CA LEU A 28 11.16 5.36 -3.59
C LEU A 28 12.55 5.97 -3.49
N ALA A 29 12.85 6.77 -2.46
CA ALA A 29 14.15 7.41 -2.29
C ALA A 29 15.30 6.38 -2.33
N GLY A 30 15.11 5.23 -1.68
CA GLY A 30 16.07 4.12 -1.65
C GLY A 30 16.24 3.35 -2.97
N LYS A 31 15.34 3.48 -3.96
CA LYS A 31 15.50 2.78 -5.25
C LYS A 31 16.62 3.39 -6.09
N THR A 32 17.52 2.55 -6.58
CA THR A 32 18.66 2.92 -7.43
C THR A 32 18.57 2.25 -8.82
N GLY A 33 19.47 2.63 -9.74
CA GLY A 33 19.52 2.09 -11.09
C GLY A 33 18.40 2.58 -12.02
N VAL A 34 18.40 2.09 -13.26
CA VAL A 34 17.49 2.56 -14.34
C VAL A 34 16.01 2.33 -13.99
N SER A 35 15.67 1.18 -13.40
CA SER A 35 14.31 0.88 -12.94
C SER A 35 13.87 1.82 -11.80
N GLY A 36 14.77 2.11 -10.85
CA GLY A 36 14.50 3.06 -9.77
C GLY A 36 14.27 4.49 -10.27
N ILE A 37 15.04 4.94 -11.26
CA ILE A 37 14.82 6.24 -11.91
C ILE A 37 13.44 6.27 -12.57
N ALA A 38 13.07 5.22 -13.32
CA ALA A 38 11.78 5.14 -13.98
C ALA A 38 10.60 5.21 -13.00
N LEU A 39 10.67 4.50 -11.87
CA LEU A 39 9.66 4.54 -10.80
C LEU A 39 9.53 5.95 -10.20
N LYS A 40 10.66 6.57 -9.83
CA LYS A 40 10.71 7.93 -9.28
C LYS A 40 10.08 8.94 -10.24
N THR A 41 10.42 8.89 -11.52
CA THR A 41 9.86 9.77 -12.55
C THR A 41 8.36 9.57 -12.71
N ALA A 42 7.90 8.32 -12.77
CA ALA A 42 6.46 8.04 -12.89
C ALA A 42 5.69 8.55 -11.67
N PHE A 43 6.22 8.36 -10.46
CA PHE A 43 5.60 8.85 -9.24
C PHE A 43 5.58 10.38 -9.15
N ALA A 44 6.64 11.05 -9.61
CA ALA A 44 6.69 12.50 -9.74
C ALA A 44 5.62 13.03 -10.72
N ALA A 45 5.42 12.35 -11.85
CA ALA A 45 4.36 12.69 -12.80
C ALA A 45 2.96 12.55 -12.18
N LEU A 46 2.72 11.49 -11.39
CA LEU A 46 1.46 11.32 -10.65
C LEU A 46 1.26 12.41 -9.59
N LYS A 47 2.30 12.76 -8.81
CA LYS A 47 2.28 13.88 -7.85
C LYS A 47 1.91 15.21 -8.53
N GLY A 48 2.34 15.41 -9.77
CA GLY A 48 2.05 16.61 -10.56
C GLY A 48 0.60 16.77 -11.03
N LEU A 49 -0.27 15.76 -10.88
CA LEU A 49 -1.66 15.83 -11.35
C LEU A 49 -2.51 16.83 -10.55
N LYS A 50 -2.32 16.89 -9.23
CA LYS A 50 -2.96 17.86 -8.33
C LYS A 50 -2.29 17.84 -6.94
N PRO A 51 -2.46 18.89 -6.11
CA PRO A 51 -2.02 18.87 -4.72
C PRO A 51 -2.55 17.63 -3.99
N ASN A 52 -1.69 17.02 -3.17
CA ASN A 52 -2.01 15.84 -2.35
C ASN A 52 -2.54 14.64 -3.15
N TYR A 53 -2.16 14.49 -4.43
CA TYR A 53 -2.64 13.39 -5.28
C TYR A 53 -2.37 12.01 -4.67
N ILE A 54 -1.13 11.76 -4.23
CA ILE A 54 -0.73 10.47 -3.64
C ILE A 54 -1.48 10.20 -2.33
N TYR A 55 -1.59 11.19 -1.45
CA TYR A 55 -2.39 11.08 -0.23
C TYR A 55 -3.82 10.64 -0.54
N GLY A 56 -4.49 11.28 -1.51
CA GLY A 56 -5.85 10.89 -1.89
C GLY A 56 -5.94 9.49 -2.52
N VAL A 57 -4.89 9.03 -3.21
CA VAL A 57 -4.83 7.65 -3.73
C VAL A 57 -4.70 6.66 -2.58
N VAL A 58 -3.78 6.90 -1.62
CA VAL A 58 -3.57 6.04 -0.45
C VAL A 58 -4.83 6.02 0.42
N ASP A 59 -5.43 7.17 0.72
CA ASP A 59 -6.67 7.29 1.49
C ASP A 59 -7.84 6.50 0.87
N SER A 60 -7.95 6.54 -0.45
CA SER A 60 -9.00 5.81 -1.17
C SER A 60 -8.66 4.33 -1.42
N LEU A 61 -7.44 3.89 -1.12
CA LEU A 61 -7.02 2.50 -1.14
C LEU A 61 -7.04 1.88 0.25
N SER A 62 -6.95 2.67 1.33
CA SER A 62 -6.75 2.16 2.68
C SER A 62 -7.84 1.15 3.10
N GLN A 63 -9.12 1.49 2.92
CA GLN A 63 -10.24 0.62 3.27
C GLN A 63 -10.20 -0.72 2.51
N PRO A 64 -10.24 -0.76 1.16
CA PRO A 64 -10.24 -2.03 0.45
C PRO A 64 -8.94 -2.82 0.66
N CYS A 65 -7.78 -2.16 0.76
CA CYS A 65 -6.52 -2.83 1.06
C CYS A 65 -6.56 -3.51 2.43
N PHE A 66 -7.04 -2.82 3.46
CA PHE A 66 -7.12 -3.39 4.80
C PHE A 66 -8.12 -4.54 4.85
N THR A 67 -9.29 -4.39 4.22
CA THR A 67 -10.25 -5.49 4.08
C THR A 67 -9.67 -6.73 3.40
N GLU A 68 -8.84 -6.59 2.36
CA GLU A 68 -8.20 -7.74 1.70
C GLU A 68 -7.11 -8.42 2.55
N ILE A 69 -6.45 -7.69 3.46
CA ILE A 69 -5.43 -8.27 4.36
C ILE A 69 -6.00 -8.72 5.70
N ASP A 70 -7.25 -8.35 6.04
CA ASP A 70 -7.93 -8.73 7.30
C ASP A 70 -7.77 -10.24 7.59
N PRO A 71 -7.98 -11.17 6.64
CA PRO A 71 -7.82 -12.61 6.92
C PRO A 71 -6.39 -13.00 7.32
N ILE A 72 -5.38 -12.38 6.70
CA ILE A 72 -3.97 -12.65 7.01
C ILE A 72 -3.63 -12.13 8.41
N TRP A 73 -4.18 -10.96 8.76
CA TRP A 73 -4.01 -10.39 10.09
C TRP A 73 -4.70 -11.22 11.17
N GLU A 74 -5.93 -11.69 10.92
CA GLU A 74 -6.68 -12.56 11.84
C GLU A 74 -5.97 -13.88 12.11
N GLU A 75 -5.38 -14.51 11.09
CA GLU A 75 -4.54 -15.70 11.27
C GLU A 75 -3.34 -15.42 12.19
N GLY A 76 -2.74 -14.22 12.07
CA GLY A 76 -1.66 -13.78 12.94
C GLY A 76 -2.11 -13.47 14.37
N LEU A 77 -3.31 -12.90 14.56
CA LEU A 77 -3.92 -12.69 15.87
C LEU A 77 -4.15 -14.02 16.61
N GLN A 78 -4.59 -15.07 15.89
CA GLN A 78 -4.76 -16.41 16.46
C GLN A 78 -3.44 -17.01 16.97
N GLN A 79 -2.31 -16.57 16.42
CA GLN A 79 -0.95 -16.98 16.82
C GLN A 79 -0.32 -16.03 17.85
N GLY A 80 -0.99 -14.92 18.19
CA GLY A 80 -0.48 -13.91 19.12
C GLY A 80 0.57 -12.96 18.53
N GLU A 81 0.93 -13.11 17.26
CA GLU A 81 2.04 -12.40 16.60
C GLU A 81 1.60 -11.81 15.25
N PRO A 82 0.56 -10.94 15.20
CA PRO A 82 -0.05 -10.52 13.93
C PRO A 82 0.89 -9.73 13.01
N VAL A 83 1.76 -8.89 13.60
CA VAL A 83 2.76 -8.12 12.86
C VAL A 83 3.79 -9.06 12.19
N GLU A 84 4.36 -10.00 12.96
CA GLU A 84 5.32 -10.96 12.44
C GLU A 84 4.68 -11.93 11.44
N TYR A 85 3.42 -12.30 11.65
CA TYR A 85 2.69 -13.14 10.73
C TYR A 85 2.47 -12.44 9.37
N LEU A 86 2.10 -11.17 9.37
CA LEU A 86 1.91 -10.40 8.14
C LEU A 86 3.23 -10.23 7.38
N LYS A 87 4.35 -10.03 8.10
CA LYS A 87 5.72 -10.00 7.55
C LYS A 87 6.11 -11.33 6.90
N ALA A 88 5.90 -12.43 7.62
CA ALA A 88 6.22 -13.77 7.16
C ALA A 88 5.42 -14.15 5.90
N ASN A 89 4.20 -13.62 5.77
CA ASN A 89 3.31 -13.84 4.64
C ASN A 89 3.39 -12.75 3.55
N LYS A 90 4.50 -12.02 3.45
CA LYS A 90 4.63 -10.86 2.54
C LYS A 90 4.22 -11.08 1.09
N SER A 91 4.45 -12.25 0.51
CA SER A 91 3.97 -12.54 -0.86
C SER A 91 2.45 -12.53 -0.93
N ARG A 92 1.78 -13.21 0.01
CA ARG A 92 0.30 -13.26 0.07
C ARG A 92 -0.27 -11.88 0.35
N THR A 93 0.35 -11.14 1.26
CA THR A 93 -0.01 -9.74 1.55
C THR A 93 0.12 -8.86 0.30
N ALA A 94 1.23 -8.99 -0.44
CA ALA A 94 1.44 -8.23 -1.67
C ALA A 94 0.40 -8.58 -2.75
N ASP A 95 0.07 -9.86 -2.93
CA ASP A 95 -0.96 -10.29 -3.88
C ASP A 95 -2.34 -9.71 -3.52
N ALA A 96 -2.71 -9.73 -2.23
CA ALA A 96 -3.96 -9.15 -1.73
C ALA A 96 -4.05 -7.63 -2.00
N LEU A 97 -2.99 -6.89 -1.67
CA LEU A 97 -2.92 -5.45 -1.93
C LEU A 97 -2.97 -5.12 -3.44
N LEU A 98 -2.28 -5.91 -4.26
CA LEU A 98 -2.25 -5.70 -5.70
C LEU A 98 -3.61 -5.99 -6.34
N ALA A 99 -4.36 -6.99 -5.87
CA ALA A 99 -5.71 -7.29 -6.36
C ALA A 99 -6.66 -6.08 -6.25
N VAL A 100 -6.55 -5.29 -5.17
CA VAL A 100 -7.29 -4.04 -5.01
C VAL A 100 -6.90 -3.03 -6.09
N THR A 101 -5.60 -2.82 -6.27
CA THR A 101 -5.11 -1.85 -7.26
C THR A 101 -5.40 -2.29 -8.70
N ASP A 102 -5.39 -3.60 -8.98
CA ASP A 102 -5.73 -4.19 -10.28
C ASP A 102 -7.19 -3.86 -10.63
N THR A 103 -8.09 -4.05 -9.66
CA THR A 103 -9.50 -3.73 -9.79
C THR A 103 -9.72 -2.22 -9.97
N LYS A 104 -8.97 -1.39 -9.24
CA LYS A 104 -9.09 0.06 -9.34
C LYS A 104 -8.55 0.60 -10.66
N ALA A 105 -7.45 0.05 -11.17
CA ALA A 105 -6.84 0.43 -12.44
C ALA A 105 -7.79 0.19 -13.63
N LYS A 106 -8.56 -0.90 -13.61
CA LYS A 106 -9.60 -1.17 -14.63
C LYS A 106 -10.64 -0.05 -14.74
N ASN A 107 -10.91 0.66 -13.65
CA ASN A 107 -11.93 1.69 -13.56
C ASN A 107 -11.36 3.12 -13.65
N VAL A 108 -10.04 3.29 -13.72
CA VAL A 108 -9.43 4.63 -13.73
C VAL A 108 -9.69 5.32 -15.06
N LYS A 109 -10.14 6.57 -15.02
CA LYS A 109 -10.43 7.39 -16.22
C LYS A 109 -9.21 8.17 -16.72
N ILE A 110 -8.26 8.45 -15.84
CA ILE A 110 -7.06 9.23 -16.16
C ILE A 110 -6.05 8.32 -16.87
N GLN A 111 -5.85 8.56 -18.16
CA GLN A 111 -4.99 7.72 -19.02
C GLN A 111 -3.55 7.62 -18.49
N LEU A 112 -3.00 8.72 -17.97
CA LEU A 112 -1.67 8.71 -17.36
C LEU A 112 -1.57 7.71 -16.20
N VAL A 113 -2.59 7.67 -15.32
CA VAL A 113 -2.61 6.79 -14.15
C VAL A 113 -2.68 5.33 -14.60
N ARG A 114 -3.56 5.05 -15.57
CA ARG A 114 -3.69 3.72 -16.17
C ARG A 114 -2.37 3.25 -16.78
N GLY A 115 -1.77 4.08 -17.64
CA GLY A 115 -0.54 3.73 -18.34
C GLY A 115 0.66 3.55 -17.40
N VAL A 116 0.77 4.36 -16.35
CA VAL A 116 1.78 4.15 -15.30
C VAL A 116 1.54 2.83 -14.59
N TYR A 117 0.31 2.52 -14.20
CA TYR A 117 -0.01 1.27 -13.53
C TYR A 117 0.35 0.04 -14.39
N GLU A 118 -0.16 -0.01 -15.62
CA GLU A 118 0.09 -1.10 -16.58
C GLU A 118 1.59 -1.32 -16.81
N LYS A 119 2.36 -0.23 -16.98
CA LYS A 119 3.80 -0.30 -17.19
C LYS A 119 4.57 -0.97 -16.05
N PHE A 120 4.18 -0.73 -14.80
CA PHE A 120 4.93 -1.23 -13.63
C PHE A 120 4.33 -2.48 -13.01
N ARG A 121 3.11 -2.88 -13.36
CA ARG A 121 2.37 -3.96 -12.70
C ARG A 121 3.14 -5.28 -12.62
N ASP A 122 3.86 -5.64 -13.67
CA ASP A 122 4.66 -6.88 -13.72
C ASP A 122 5.80 -6.87 -12.69
N SER A 123 6.39 -5.69 -12.45
CA SER A 123 7.45 -5.50 -11.45
C SER A 123 6.95 -5.12 -10.06
N ALA A 124 5.68 -4.73 -9.93
CA ALA A 124 5.14 -4.12 -8.73
C ALA A 124 5.14 -5.08 -7.53
N LYS A 125 4.90 -6.38 -7.76
CA LYS A 125 4.85 -7.38 -6.68
C LYS A 125 6.08 -7.36 -5.79
N LYS A 126 7.27 -7.38 -6.39
CA LYS A 126 8.52 -7.33 -5.62
C LYS A 126 8.62 -6.07 -4.77
N HIS A 127 8.23 -4.92 -5.30
CA HIS A 127 8.27 -3.66 -4.56
C HIS A 127 7.28 -3.62 -3.40
N VAL A 128 6.09 -4.19 -3.59
CA VAL A 128 5.09 -4.31 -2.51
C VAL A 128 5.59 -5.27 -1.44
N GLU A 129 6.10 -6.45 -1.81
CA GLU A 129 6.71 -7.42 -0.87
C GLU A 129 7.83 -6.80 -0.03
N ASP A 130 8.70 -6.00 -0.64
CA ASP A 130 9.79 -5.29 0.06
C ASP A 130 9.25 -4.27 1.07
N SER A 131 8.03 -3.75 0.85
CA SER A 131 7.39 -2.73 1.70
C SER A 131 6.46 -3.32 2.77
N VAL A 132 6.04 -4.59 2.64
CA VAL A 132 5.14 -5.24 3.61
C VAL A 132 5.67 -5.16 5.05
N PRO A 133 6.97 -5.35 5.34
CA PRO A 133 7.41 -5.31 6.73
C PRO A 133 7.19 -3.97 7.43
N GLU A 134 7.41 -2.87 6.71
CA GLU A 134 7.18 -1.52 7.22
C GLU A 134 5.68 -1.23 7.35
N LEU A 135 4.87 -1.67 6.38
CA LEU A 135 3.41 -1.60 6.46
C LEU A 135 2.85 -2.36 7.68
N ALA A 136 3.40 -3.54 7.98
CA ALA A 136 2.99 -4.34 9.12
C ALA A 136 3.26 -3.63 10.46
N GLU A 137 4.37 -2.90 10.57
CA GLU A 137 4.69 -2.07 11.74
C GLU A 137 3.72 -0.90 11.90
N ILE A 138 3.43 -0.20 10.79
CA ILE A 138 2.43 0.87 10.77
C ILE A 138 1.09 0.31 11.29
N ILE A 139 0.61 -0.77 10.70
CA ILE A 139 -0.64 -1.43 11.13
C ILE A 139 -0.58 -1.80 12.63
N GLY A 140 0.50 -2.44 13.07
CA GLY A 140 0.69 -2.86 14.46
C GLY A 140 0.74 -1.71 15.46
N LYS A 141 1.12 -0.49 15.04
CA LYS A 141 1.08 0.71 15.88
C LYS A 141 -0.35 1.13 16.22
N TYR A 142 -1.27 1.01 15.27
CA TYR A 142 -2.66 1.46 15.40
C TYR A 142 -3.64 0.35 15.79
N ALA A 143 -3.24 -0.91 15.69
CA ALA A 143 -4.05 -2.07 16.07
C ALA A 143 -4.02 -2.39 17.59
N LYS A 144 -3.43 -1.51 18.40
CA LYS A 144 -3.29 -1.68 19.86
C LYS A 144 -4.48 -1.15 20.64
#